data_AF-A0A846SJJ1-F1
#
_entry.id   AF-A0A846SJJ1-F1
#
_cell.length_a   1.000
_cell.length_b   1.000
_cell.length_c   1.000
_cell.angle_alpha   90.00
_cell.angle_beta   90.00
_cell.angle_gamma   90.00
#
_symmetry.space_group_name_H-M   'P 1'
#
loop_
_entity.id
_entity.type
_entity.pdbx_description
1 polymer ?
#
loop_
_entity_poly.entity_id
_entity_poly.type
_entity_poly.pdbx_seq_one_letter_code
_entity_poly.pdbx_strand_id
1 'polypeptide(L)'
;MTNSESLPRTVVPAGIIDPVTSARAELKAALAAIEVKGNIPRRVEKASTRAAAKARVFADRNPLGAIAATVGIAAGVGGAVWAIARAISR
;
A
#
# COMPACT_ATOMS: atom_id res chain seq x y z
N MET A 1 20.82 28.85 7.58
CA MET A 1 19.81 27.80 7.32
C MET A 1 20.23 27.11 6.04
N THR A 2 20.88 25.95 6.13
CA THR A 2 21.36 25.21 4.95
C THR A 2 20.17 24.46 4.33
N ASN A 3 20.00 24.56 3.01
CA ASN A 3 18.86 24.09 2.20
C ASN A 3 18.54 22.57 2.25
N SER A 4 19.13 21.81 3.19
CA SER A 4 18.99 20.36 3.29
C SER A 4 17.68 19.92 3.98
N GLU A 5 16.98 20.82 4.67
CA GLU A 5 15.80 20.49 5.49
C GLU A 5 14.49 20.43 4.67
N SER A 6 14.47 21.00 3.46
CA SER A 6 13.29 21.00 2.57
C SER A 6 13.26 19.87 1.54
N LEU A 7 14.30 19.05 1.46
CA LEU A 7 14.41 17.99 0.45
C LEU A 7 13.91 16.64 0.99
N PRO A 8 13.21 15.84 0.18
CA PRO A 8 12.81 14.49 0.57
C PRO A 8 14.03 13.64 0.94
N ARG A 9 13.95 12.89 2.04
CA ARG A 9 15.02 11.99 2.51
C ARG A 9 15.42 10.88 1.52
N THR A 10 14.66 10.72 0.44
CA THR A 10 14.90 9.78 -0.66
C THR A 10 15.81 10.36 -1.75
N VAL A 11 16.25 11.61 -1.62
CA VAL A 11 17.06 12.31 -2.64
C VAL A 11 18.47 12.55 -2.10
N VAL A 12 19.46 12.41 -2.98
CA VAL A 12 20.86 12.72 -2.68
C VAL A 12 21.07 14.24 -2.79
N PRO A 13 21.60 14.91 -1.76
CA PRO A 13 21.90 16.33 -1.83
C PRO A 13 22.90 16.64 -2.94
N ALA A 14 22.60 17.66 -3.77
CA ALA A 14 23.51 18.12 -4.81
C ALA A 14 24.75 18.82 -4.20
N GLY A 15 25.90 18.71 -4.88
CA GLY A 15 27.14 19.41 -4.50
C GLY A 15 28.09 18.63 -3.57
N ILE A 16 27.89 17.33 -3.40
CA ILE A 16 28.86 16.46 -2.70
C ILE A 16 29.99 16.11 -3.69
N ILE A 17 31.20 16.59 -3.40
CA ILE A 17 32.39 16.40 -4.26
C ILE A 17 33.20 15.16 -3.83
N ASP A 18 33.19 14.85 -2.52
CA ASP A 18 33.88 13.69 -1.98
C ASP A 18 33.12 12.39 -2.33
N PRO A 19 33.75 11.43 -3.03
CA PRO A 19 33.09 10.20 -3.47
C PRO A 19 32.59 9.33 -2.31
N VAL A 20 33.30 9.31 -1.18
CA VAL A 20 32.89 8.50 -0.02
C VAL A 20 31.63 9.06 0.62
N THR A 21 31.58 10.38 0.77
CA THR A 21 30.39 11.08 1.28
C THR A 21 29.21 10.95 0.31
N SER A 22 29.44 10.98 -1.00
CA SER A 22 28.39 10.76 -2.01
C SER A 22 27.80 9.35 -1.91
N ALA A 23 28.65 8.33 -1.87
CA ALA A 23 28.21 6.93 -1.78
C ALA A 23 27.39 6.67 -0.50
N ARG A 24 27.78 7.29 0.63
CA ARG A 24 27.01 7.19 1.88
C ARG A 24 25.64 7.88 1.77
N ALA A 25 25.59 9.03 1.11
CA ALA A 25 24.34 9.76 0.89
C ALA A 25 23.40 9.00 -0.05
N GLU A 26 23.92 8.40 -1.13
CA GLU A 26 23.20 7.52 -2.05
C GLU A 26 22.61 6.30 -1.33
N LEU A 27 23.40 5.61 -0.51
CA LEU A 27 22.93 4.44 0.26
C LEU A 27 21.79 4.82 1.22
N LYS A 28 21.92 5.96 1.93
CA LYS A 28 20.90 6.44 2.85
C LYS A 28 19.61 6.84 2.12
N ALA A 29 19.74 7.50 0.97
CA ALA A 29 18.61 7.89 0.14
C ALA A 29 17.89 6.66 -0.43
N ALA A 30 18.64 5.65 -0.90
CA ALA A 30 18.10 4.39 -1.38
C ALA A 30 17.35 3.62 -0.28
N LEU A 31 17.91 3.56 0.94
CA LEU A 31 17.24 2.91 2.07
C LEU A 31 15.95 3.62 2.46
N ALA A 32 15.96 4.95 2.53
CA ALA A 32 14.75 5.74 2.78
C ALA A 32 13.71 5.54 1.67
N ALA A 33 14.14 5.41 0.41
CA ALA A 33 13.25 5.11 -0.70
C ALA A 33 12.63 3.71 -0.58
N ILE A 34 13.42 2.71 -0.14
CA ILE A 34 12.92 1.36 0.14
C ILE A 34 11.94 1.38 1.32
N GLU A 35 12.20 2.14 2.38
CA GLU A 35 11.28 2.28 3.51
C GLU A 35 9.94 2.88 3.06
N VAL A 36 9.97 3.93 2.23
CA VAL A 36 8.76 4.56 1.68
C VAL A 36 8.03 3.62 0.72
N LYS A 37 8.74 2.91 -0.16
CA LYS A 37 8.15 2.00 -1.16
C LYS A 37 7.67 0.68 -0.54
N GLY A 38 8.41 0.19 0.45
CA GLY A 38 8.12 -0.97 1.27
C GLY A 38 7.02 -0.71 2.31
N ASN A 39 6.54 0.53 2.43
CA ASN A 39 5.37 0.87 3.23
C ASN A 39 4.06 0.42 2.57
N ILE A 40 3.96 -0.89 2.35
CA ILE A 40 2.76 -1.58 1.91
C ILE A 40 1.57 -1.27 2.83
N PRO A 41 1.71 -1.22 4.18
CA PRO A 41 0.59 -0.88 5.05
C PRO A 41 -0.07 0.46 4.68
N ARG A 42 0.69 1.53 4.48
CA ARG A 42 0.12 2.82 4.04
C ARG A 42 -0.45 2.77 2.63
N ARG A 43 0.09 1.95 1.73
CA ARG A 43 -0.48 1.78 0.38
C ARG A 43 -1.81 1.05 0.44
N VAL A 44 -1.91 0.02 1.27
CA VAL A 44 -3.16 -0.73 1.51
C VAL A 44 -4.18 0.18 2.16
N GLU A 45 -3.81 1.00 3.14
CA GLU A 45 -4.70 1.98 3.79
C GLU A 45 -5.23 3.02 2.78
N LYS A 46 -4.36 3.57 1.93
CA LYS A 46 -4.78 4.51 0.88
C LYS A 46 -5.66 3.83 -0.17
N ALA A 47 -5.41 2.57 -0.49
CA ALA A 47 -6.23 1.82 -1.44
C ALA A 47 -7.59 1.45 -0.82
N SER A 48 -7.62 1.04 0.44
CA SER A 48 -8.83 0.65 1.16
C SER A 48 -9.74 1.84 1.40
N THR A 49 -9.21 2.99 1.81
CA THR A 49 -9.98 4.23 1.97
C THR A 49 -10.65 4.67 0.66
N ARG A 50 -9.92 4.63 -0.46
CA ARG A 50 -10.49 4.91 -1.79
C ARG A 50 -11.53 3.88 -2.21
N ALA A 51 -11.26 2.60 -1.97
CA ALA A 51 -12.19 1.52 -2.28
C ALA A 51 -13.48 1.63 -1.46
N ALA A 52 -13.38 1.95 -0.17
CA ALA A 52 -14.52 2.15 0.72
C ALA A 52 -15.39 3.33 0.25
N ALA A 53 -14.78 4.45 -0.13
CA ALA A 53 -15.51 5.59 -0.68
C ALA A 53 -16.26 5.20 -1.97
N LYS A 54 -15.62 4.46 -2.87
CA LYS A 54 -16.25 3.98 -4.11
C LYS A 54 -17.37 2.97 -3.85
N ALA A 55 -17.18 2.05 -2.90
CA ALA A 55 -18.18 1.07 -2.51
C ALA A 55 -19.42 1.74 -1.92
N ARG A 56 -19.23 2.78 -1.10
CA ARG A 56 -20.35 3.56 -0.53
C ARG A 56 -21.18 4.23 -1.63
N VAL A 57 -20.52 4.92 -2.56
CA VAL A 57 -21.20 5.53 -3.71
C VAL A 57 -21.94 4.49 -4.58
N PHE A 58 -21.36 3.30 -4.74
CA PHE A 58 -22.03 2.21 -5.45
C PHE A 58 -23.27 1.71 -4.71
N ALA A 59 -23.19 1.52 -3.39
CA ALA A 59 -24.31 1.11 -2.56
C ALA A 59 -25.44 2.13 -2.54
N ASP A 60 -25.10 3.42 -2.47
CA ASP A 60 -26.09 4.50 -2.49
C ASP A 60 -26.85 4.56 -3.83
N ARG A 61 -26.18 4.21 -4.94
CA ARG A 61 -26.79 4.21 -6.30
C ARG A 61 -27.55 2.93 -6.64
N ASN A 62 -27.08 1.78 -6.15
CA ASN A 62 -27.68 0.48 -6.43
C ASN A 62 -27.62 -0.42 -5.18
N PRO A 63 -28.58 -0.29 -4.26
CA PRO A 63 -28.55 -1.01 -2.99
C PRO A 63 -28.68 -2.52 -3.19
N LEU A 64 -29.55 -2.97 -4.11
CA LEU A 64 -29.72 -4.40 -4.40
C LEU A 64 -28.44 -5.00 -4.99
N GLY A 65 -27.79 -4.31 -5.93
CA GLY A 65 -26.51 -4.75 -6.48
C GLY A 65 -25.40 -4.81 -5.43
N ALA A 66 -25.37 -3.87 -4.49
CA ALA A 66 -24.41 -3.89 -3.38
C ALA A 66 -24.64 -5.05 -2.41
N ILE A 67 -25.89 -5.38 -2.08
CA ILE A 67 -26.23 -6.56 -1.27
C ILE A 67 -25.77 -7.83 -2.00
N ALA A 68 -26.13 -7.98 -3.27
CA ALA A 68 -25.75 -9.15 -4.06
C ALA A 68 -24.22 -9.33 -4.14
N ALA A 69 -23.48 -8.24 -4.38
CA ALA A 69 -22.02 -8.26 -4.41
C ALA A 69 -21.43 -8.66 -3.04
N THR A 70 -21.98 -8.12 -1.95
CA THR A 70 -21.52 -8.43 -0.59
C THR A 70 -21.72 -9.90 -0.25
N VAL A 71 -22.92 -10.43 -0.52
CA VAL A 71 -23.24 -11.84 -0.30
C VAL A 71 -22.35 -12.73 -1.17
N GLY A 72 -22.14 -12.37 -2.44
CA GLY A 72 -21.27 -13.11 -3.34
C GLY A 72 -19.82 -13.19 -2.86
N ILE A 73 -19.26 -12.07 -2.38
CA ILE A 73 -17.90 -12.05 -1.81
C ILE A 73 -17.83 -12.91 -0.55
N ALA A 74 -18.79 -12.76 0.36
CA ALA A 74 -18.83 -13.53 1.62
C ALA A 74 -18.91 -15.04 1.35
N ALA A 75 -19.80 -15.46 0.46
CA ALA A 75 -19.94 -16.85 0.06
C ALA A 75 -18.69 -17.38 -0.66
N GLY A 76 -18.08 -16.57 -1.54
CA GLY A 76 -16.86 -16.95 -2.25
C GLY A 76 -15.67 -17.19 -1.31
N VAL A 77 -15.42 -16.26 -0.38
CA VAL A 77 -14.32 -16.38 0.59
C VAL A 77 -14.60 -17.50 1.58
N GLY A 78 -15.80 -17.54 2.19
CA GLY A 78 -16.17 -18.57 3.14
C GLY A 78 -16.15 -19.97 2.51
N GLY A 79 -16.66 -20.09 1.28
CA GLY A 79 -16.63 -21.33 0.51
C GLY A 79 -15.21 -21.78 0.17
N ALA A 80 -14.32 -20.86 -0.22
CA ALA A 80 -12.92 -21.18 -0.48
C ALA A 80 -12.21 -21.69 0.77
N VAL A 81 -12.37 -20.99 1.91
CA VAL A 81 -11.78 -21.41 3.19
C VAL A 81 -12.32 -22.78 3.62
N TRP A 82 -13.64 -22.97 3.54
CA TRP A 82 -14.27 -24.26 3.83
C TRP A 82 -13.72 -25.38 2.94
N ALA A 83 -13.61 -25.15 1.63
CA ALA A 83 -13.10 -26.15 0.69
C ALA A 83 -11.66 -26.54 0.99
N ILE A 84 -10.79 -25.57 1.31
CA ILE A 84 -9.40 -25.83 1.70
C ILE A 84 -9.35 -26.63 3.00
N ALA A 85 -10.04 -26.18 4.04
CA ALA A 85 -10.10 -26.89 5.32
C ALA A 85 -10.65 -28.31 5.13
N ARG A 86 -11.67 -28.46 4.28
CA ARG A 86 -12.27 -29.76 3.97
C ARG A 86 -11.34 -30.66 3.18
N ALA A 87 -10.47 -30.12 2.33
CA ALA A 87 -9.50 -30.90 1.56
C ALA A 87 -8.36 -31.42 2.44
N ILE A 88 -7.89 -30.62 3.40
CA ILE A 88 -6.77 -30.98 4.29
C ILE A 88 -7.22 -31.89 5.45
N SER A 89 -8.52 -31.87 5.79
CA SER A 89 -9.10 -32.73 6.84
C SER A 89 -9.53 -34.12 6.37
N ARG A 90 -9.21 -34.52 5.13
CA ARG A 90 -9.43 -35.88 4.62
C ARG A 90 -8.10 -36.59 4.47
#